data_AF-A0A537YFY5-F1
#
_entry.id   AF-A0A537YFY5-F1
#
_cell.length_a   1.000
_cell.length_b   1.000
_cell.length_c   1.000
_cell.angle_alpha   90.00
_cell.angle_beta   90.00
_cell.angle_gamma   90.00
#
_symmetry.space_group_name_H-M   'P 1'
#
loop_
_entity.id
_entity.type
_entity.pdbx_description
1 polymer ?
#
loop_
_entity_poly.entity_id
_entity_poly.type
_entity_poly.pdbx_seq_one_letter_code
_entity_poly.pdbx_strand_id
1 'polypeptide(L)'
;IEALKRKGDHVQWGGRILCRDGVFPTQDGRARFAVVRPPESALPDGRFMMSTRRGKQFNSMVHRARDPLTGAVRDDVMISAADAGALGLRDGSPVIVRSGTGEMRGRAKIADIKPRNVQVHWPEAQPVLKRGVLDPQCGVPDYNAVVEIIPVPG
;
A
#
# COMPACT_ATOMS: atom_id res chain seq x y z
N ILE A 1 -27.23 11.68 -12.80
CA ILE A 1 -27.17 11.48 -11.32
C ILE A 1 -28.18 12.40 -10.63
N GLU A 2 -28.50 13.56 -11.21
CA GLU A 2 -29.47 14.52 -10.64
C GLU A 2 -30.92 14.03 -10.55
N ALA A 3 -31.24 12.89 -11.19
CA ALA A 3 -32.59 12.31 -11.18
C ALA A 3 -32.83 11.24 -10.11
N LEU A 4 -31.82 10.87 -9.30
CA LEU A 4 -31.98 9.90 -8.21
C LEU A 4 -32.76 10.57 -7.06
N LYS A 5 -33.94 10.02 -6.68
CA LYS A 5 -34.86 10.68 -5.73
C LYS A 5 -35.30 9.80 -4.58
N ARG A 6 -35.25 8.48 -4.72
CA ARG A 6 -35.75 7.51 -3.74
C ARG A 6 -34.68 6.51 -3.35
N LYS A 7 -34.79 5.96 -2.13
CA LYS A 7 -33.90 4.90 -1.64
C LYS A 7 -33.92 3.71 -2.60
N GLY A 8 -32.75 3.31 -3.09
CA GLY A 8 -32.58 2.23 -4.08
C GLY A 8 -32.37 2.70 -5.50
N ASP A 9 -32.65 3.97 -5.81
CA ASP A 9 -32.24 4.57 -7.07
C ASP A 9 -30.71 4.57 -7.14
N HIS A 10 -30.16 4.04 -8.23
CA HIS A 10 -28.73 4.01 -8.48
C HIS A 10 -28.48 4.23 -9.97
N VAL A 11 -27.31 4.76 -10.31
CA VAL A 11 -26.81 4.74 -11.69
C VAL A 11 -25.93 3.52 -11.81
N GLN A 12 -26.28 2.60 -12.70
CA GLN A 12 -25.41 1.50 -13.11
C GLN A 12 -24.76 1.87 -14.44
N TRP A 13 -23.43 1.87 -14.45
CA TRP A 13 -22.68 2.01 -15.70
C TRP A 13 -22.59 0.63 -16.38
N GLY A 14 -23.03 0.54 -17.64
CA GLY A 14 -23.23 -0.73 -18.34
C GLY A 14 -24.54 -1.44 -17.96
N GLY A 15 -24.65 -2.72 -18.33
CA GLY A 15 -25.83 -3.56 -17.99
C GLY A 15 -25.68 -4.28 -16.66
N ARG A 16 -26.75 -4.97 -16.22
CA ARG A 16 -26.79 -5.77 -14.96
C ARG A 16 -25.57 -6.69 -14.80
N ILE A 17 -25.09 -7.24 -15.91
CA ILE A 17 -23.90 -8.08 -16.02
C ILE A 17 -23.04 -7.46 -17.12
N LEU A 18 -21.80 -7.11 -16.80
CA LEU A 18 -20.84 -6.61 -17.78
C LEU A 18 -20.37 -7.75 -18.68
N CYS A 19 -20.11 -7.43 -19.95
CA CYS A 19 -19.62 -8.38 -20.96
C CYS A 19 -20.46 -9.66 -21.09
N ARG A 20 -21.79 -9.54 -20.97
CA ARG A 20 -22.72 -10.67 -21.17
C ARG A 20 -22.46 -11.33 -22.53
N ASP A 21 -22.55 -12.66 -22.55
CA ASP A 21 -22.31 -13.48 -23.74
C ASP A 21 -20.88 -13.34 -24.32
N GLY A 22 -19.95 -12.82 -23.52
CA GLY A 22 -18.56 -12.60 -23.93
C GLY A 22 -18.36 -11.39 -24.85
N VAL A 23 -19.33 -10.47 -24.93
CA VAL A 23 -19.25 -9.27 -25.77
C VAL A 23 -18.64 -8.11 -24.99
N PHE A 24 -17.40 -7.77 -25.31
CA PHE A 24 -16.65 -6.69 -24.67
C PHE A 24 -16.91 -5.33 -25.33
N PRO A 25 -16.75 -4.20 -24.61
CA PRO A 25 -16.87 -2.85 -25.16
C PRO A 25 -15.65 -2.46 -26.00
N THR A 26 -15.31 -3.31 -26.97
CA THR A 26 -14.24 -3.14 -27.96
C THR A 26 -14.85 -3.15 -29.36
N GLN A 27 -14.16 -2.60 -30.34
CA GLN A 27 -14.68 -2.47 -31.72
C GLN A 27 -15.12 -3.81 -32.34
N ASP A 28 -14.47 -4.92 -31.96
CA ASP A 28 -14.72 -6.27 -32.46
C ASP A 28 -15.46 -7.17 -31.45
N GLY A 29 -15.89 -6.62 -30.30
CA GLY A 29 -16.60 -7.34 -29.26
C GLY A 29 -15.74 -8.34 -28.46
N ARG A 30 -14.41 -8.38 -28.66
CA ARG A 30 -13.52 -9.36 -28.01
C ARG A 30 -12.67 -8.73 -26.91
N ALA A 31 -12.36 -9.52 -25.87
CA ALA A 31 -11.36 -9.15 -24.87
C ALA A 31 -9.98 -8.99 -25.51
N ARG A 32 -9.23 -7.98 -25.07
CA ARG A 32 -7.85 -7.75 -25.50
C ARG A 32 -6.90 -8.17 -24.41
N PHE A 33 -6.23 -9.30 -24.61
CA PHE A 33 -5.16 -9.74 -23.72
C PHE A 33 -3.89 -8.92 -24.01
N ALA A 34 -3.19 -8.54 -22.94
CA ALA A 34 -1.89 -7.90 -23.04
C ALA A 34 -0.88 -8.74 -22.26
N VAL A 35 0.29 -8.97 -22.86
CA VAL A 35 1.42 -9.55 -22.14
C VAL A 35 2.07 -8.43 -21.35
N VAL A 36 2.11 -8.58 -20.03
CA VAL A 36 2.78 -7.64 -19.12
C VAL A 36 4.04 -8.30 -18.59
N ARG A 37 5.17 -7.59 -18.67
CA ARG A 37 6.40 -7.99 -17.98
C ARG A 37 6.42 -7.28 -16.63
N PRO A 38 6.42 -8.01 -15.49
CA PRO A 38 6.60 -7.38 -14.19
C PRO A 38 7.93 -6.61 -14.17
N PRO A 39 7.98 -5.42 -13.56
CA PRO A 39 9.24 -4.72 -13.40
C PRO A 39 10.18 -5.52 -12.50
N GLU A 40 11.41 -5.78 -12.97
CA GLU A 40 12.47 -6.28 -12.10
C GLU A 40 12.93 -5.14 -11.20
N SER A 41 12.57 -5.24 -9.91
CA SER A 41 13.01 -4.30 -8.90
C SER A 41 14.16 -4.92 -8.12
N ALA A 42 15.39 -4.67 -8.55
CA ALA A 42 16.56 -5.01 -7.74
C ALA A 42 16.62 -4.05 -6.54
N LEU A 43 16.16 -4.53 -5.38
CA LEU A 43 16.33 -3.79 -4.13
C LEU A 43 17.82 -3.76 -3.77
N PRO A 44 18.42 -2.57 -3.55
CA PRO A 44 19.79 -2.49 -3.06
C PRO A 44 19.94 -3.17 -1.70
N ASP A 45 21.14 -3.66 -1.39
CA ASP A 45 21.41 -4.29 -0.10
C ASP A 45 21.12 -3.33 1.06
N GLY A 46 20.59 -3.89 2.16
CA GLY A 46 20.13 -3.10 3.30
C GLY A 46 18.87 -2.26 3.06
N ARG A 47 18.29 -2.30 1.84
CA ARG A 47 17.02 -1.62 1.52
C ARG A 47 15.83 -2.57 1.50
N PHE A 48 14.68 -1.99 1.81
CA PHE A 48 13.38 -2.63 1.90
C PHE A 48 12.41 -1.99 0.90
N MET A 49 11.54 -2.81 0.31
CA MET A 49 10.35 -2.28 -0.33
C MET A 49 9.30 -1.96 0.73
N MET A 50 8.95 -0.69 0.87
CA MET A 50 7.86 -0.23 1.73
C MET A 50 6.59 -0.09 0.91
N SER A 51 5.53 -0.75 1.36
CA SER A 51 4.17 -0.51 0.89
C SER A 51 3.33 0.20 1.94
N THR A 52 2.30 0.91 1.50
CA THR A 52 1.32 1.49 2.41
C THR A 52 0.09 0.62 2.56
N ARG A 53 -0.53 0.70 3.73
CA ARG A 53 -1.82 0.05 4.02
C ARG A 53 -2.78 1.00 4.70
N ARG A 54 -4.06 0.64 4.65
CA ARG A 54 -5.10 1.26 5.46
C ARG A 54 -5.42 0.35 6.64
N GLY A 55 -5.57 0.95 7.82
CA GLY A 55 -6.11 0.27 8.98
C GLY A 55 -7.64 0.30 8.97
N LYS A 56 -8.25 0.34 10.15
CA LYS A 56 -9.68 0.65 10.26
C LYS A 56 -9.91 2.15 10.09
N GLN A 57 -9.99 2.60 8.84
CA GLN A 57 -10.08 4.01 8.46
C GLN A 57 -10.93 4.21 7.21
N PHE A 58 -11.43 5.44 7.01
CA PHE A 58 -11.95 5.91 5.73
C PHE A 58 -11.12 7.11 5.28
N ASN A 59 -10.32 6.92 4.22
CA ASN A 59 -9.32 7.90 3.82
C ASN A 59 -8.41 8.25 5.02
N SER A 60 -8.31 9.53 5.42
CA SER A 60 -7.52 9.98 6.57
C SER A 60 -8.27 9.91 7.90
N MET A 61 -9.57 9.61 7.88
CA MET A 61 -10.38 9.48 9.08
C MET A 61 -10.16 8.11 9.73
N VAL A 62 -9.46 8.09 10.86
CA VAL A 62 -9.19 6.86 11.62
C VAL A 62 -10.44 6.51 12.43
N HIS A 63 -10.98 5.30 12.20
CA HIS A 63 -12.14 4.80 12.94
C HIS A 63 -11.73 3.96 14.16
N ARG A 64 -10.55 3.31 14.12
CA ARG A 64 -9.95 2.62 15.29
C ARG A 64 -8.42 2.73 15.26
N ALA A 65 -7.83 2.83 16.45
CA ALA A 65 -6.38 2.91 16.62
C ALA A 65 -5.67 1.60 16.24
N ARG A 66 -6.30 0.45 16.49
CA ARG A 66 -5.77 -0.89 16.18
C ARG A 66 -6.51 -1.47 14.99
N ASP A 67 -5.76 -1.98 14.02
CA ASP A 67 -6.31 -2.76 12.92
C ASP A 67 -6.77 -4.14 13.41
N PRO A 68 -8.05 -4.53 13.19
CA PRO A 68 -8.54 -5.86 13.57
C PRO A 68 -7.92 -7.02 12.78
N LEU A 69 -7.37 -6.80 11.59
CA LEU A 69 -6.77 -7.83 10.74
C LEU A 69 -5.33 -8.13 11.15
N THR A 70 -4.51 -7.10 11.38
CA THR A 70 -3.07 -7.26 11.62
C THR A 70 -2.68 -7.01 13.08
N GLY A 71 -3.61 -6.51 13.90
CA GLY A 71 -3.31 -6.06 15.26
C GLY A 71 -2.37 -4.85 15.31
N ALA A 72 -2.04 -4.24 14.17
CA ALA A 72 -1.11 -3.12 14.07
C ALA A 72 -1.75 -1.80 14.50
N VAL A 73 -0.97 -0.95 15.15
CA VAL A 73 -1.31 0.46 15.40
C VAL A 73 -0.65 1.37 14.37
N ARG A 74 -0.89 2.68 14.46
CA ARG A 74 -0.57 3.63 13.38
C ARG A 74 0.92 3.77 13.09
N ASP A 75 1.73 3.81 14.14
CA ASP A 75 3.18 3.95 14.11
C ASP A 75 3.94 2.61 14.00
N ASP A 76 3.21 1.49 13.90
CA ASP A 76 3.81 0.18 13.67
C ASP A 76 4.39 0.09 12.24
N VAL A 77 5.67 -0.27 12.18
CA VAL A 77 6.40 -0.64 10.98
C VAL A 77 6.42 -2.16 10.94
N MET A 78 5.51 -2.75 10.16
CA MET A 78 5.44 -4.21 10.01
C MET A 78 6.66 -4.70 9.24
N ILE A 79 7.38 -5.63 9.84
CA ILE A 79 8.63 -6.19 9.32
C ILE A 79 8.69 -7.70 9.60
N SER A 80 9.37 -8.46 8.73
CA SER A 80 9.50 -9.90 8.90
C SER A 80 10.35 -10.25 10.11
N ALA A 81 10.11 -11.41 10.73
CA ALA A 81 10.93 -11.88 11.84
C ALA A 81 12.42 -12.05 11.44
N ALA A 82 12.69 -12.48 10.21
CA ALA A 82 14.05 -12.67 9.70
C ALA A 82 14.80 -11.33 9.58
N ASP A 83 14.16 -10.31 9.00
CA ASP A 83 14.77 -8.99 8.86
C ASP A 83 14.91 -8.29 10.22
N ALA A 84 13.90 -8.42 11.09
CA ALA A 84 13.98 -7.91 12.45
C ALA A 84 15.18 -8.52 13.20
N GLY A 85 15.35 -9.85 13.09
CA GLY A 85 16.50 -10.55 13.66
C GLY A 85 17.84 -10.05 13.10
N ALA A 86 17.94 -9.88 11.78
CA ALA A 86 19.14 -9.36 11.13
C ALA A 86 19.49 -7.92 11.57
N LEU A 87 18.48 -7.11 11.92
CA LEU A 87 18.63 -5.74 12.41
C LEU A 87 18.73 -5.65 13.94
N GLY A 88 18.68 -6.76 14.68
CA GLY A 88 18.68 -6.78 16.15
C GLY A 88 17.43 -6.17 16.79
N LEU A 89 16.32 -6.13 16.05
CA LEU A 89 15.04 -5.55 16.48
C LEU A 89 14.18 -6.58 17.20
N ARG A 90 13.42 -6.11 18.18
CA ARG A 90 12.34 -6.84 18.84
C ARG A 90 11.01 -6.14 18.54
N ASP A 91 9.90 -6.83 18.81
CA ASP A 91 8.60 -6.19 18.73
C ASP A 91 8.55 -4.96 19.65
N GLY A 92 8.09 -3.82 19.12
CA GLY A 92 8.06 -2.53 19.80
C GLY A 92 9.37 -1.71 19.75
N SER A 93 10.48 -2.26 19.21
CA SER A 93 11.75 -1.54 19.08
C SER A 93 11.57 -0.23 18.29
N PRO A 94 12.10 0.91 18.76
CA PRO A 94 12.00 2.16 18.03
C PRO A 94 12.86 2.11 16.76
N VAL A 95 12.30 2.58 15.65
CA VAL A 95 12.96 2.60 14.34
C VAL A 95 12.72 3.92 13.62
N ILE A 96 13.66 4.29 12.75
CA ILE A 96 13.46 5.31 11.72
C ILE A 96 13.33 4.60 10.38
N VAL A 97 12.25 4.89 9.66
CA VAL A 97 12.08 4.53 8.25
C VAL A 97 12.55 5.71 7.42
N ARG A 98 13.57 5.52 6.60
CA ARG A 98 14.20 6.58 5.79
C ARG A 98 14.12 6.29 4.30
N SER A 99 13.75 7.28 3.52
CA SER A 99 13.87 7.25 2.06
C SER A 99 14.68 8.45 1.56
N GLY A 100 14.81 8.60 0.24
CA GLY A 100 15.41 9.80 -0.35
C GLY A 100 14.57 11.08 -0.18
N THR A 101 13.34 10.99 0.35
CA THR A 101 12.44 12.15 0.49
C THR A 101 12.33 12.66 1.92
N GLY A 102 12.63 11.82 2.91
CA GLY A 102 12.45 12.14 4.31
C GLY A 102 12.46 10.91 5.19
N GLU A 103 11.97 11.08 6.42
CA GLU A 103 12.02 10.08 7.47
C GLU A 103 10.71 10.02 8.24
N MET A 104 10.36 8.83 8.72
CA MET A 104 9.24 8.57 9.61
C MET A 104 9.74 7.79 10.83
N ARG A 105 9.38 8.23 12.03
CA ARG A 105 9.61 7.47 13.26
C ARG A 105 8.47 6.49 13.48
N GLY A 106 8.81 5.29 13.95
CA GLY A 106 7.83 4.26 14.28
C GLY A 106 8.41 3.20 15.21
N ARG A 107 7.67 2.10 15.34
CA ARG A 107 8.09 0.94 16.13
C ARG A 107 8.04 -0.31 15.28
N ALA A 108 9.05 -1.16 15.37
CA ALA A 108 9.06 -2.44 14.70
C ALA A 108 7.87 -3.27 15.20
N LYS A 109 7.07 -3.80 14.27
CA LYS A 109 6.07 -4.81 14.55
C LYS A 109 6.41 -6.07 13.78
N ILE A 110 6.72 -7.15 14.49
CA ILE A 110 7.01 -8.42 13.83
C ILE A 110 5.71 -8.97 13.25
N ALA A 111 5.70 -9.20 11.95
CA ALA A 111 4.52 -9.64 11.21
C ALA A 111 4.88 -10.71 10.18
N ASP A 112 3.87 -11.46 9.74
CA ASP A 112 3.99 -12.38 8.62
C ASP A 112 3.99 -11.61 7.30
N ILE A 113 5.17 -11.12 6.93
CA ILE A 113 5.45 -10.38 5.71
C ILE A 113 6.71 -10.96 5.06
N LYS A 114 6.74 -10.98 3.73
CA LYS A 114 7.90 -11.45 2.97
C LYS A 114 9.15 -10.65 3.37
N PRO A 115 10.31 -11.31 3.62
CA PRO A 115 11.55 -10.61 3.90
C PRO A 115 11.90 -9.55 2.85
N ARG A 116 12.65 -8.52 3.26
CA ARG A 116 12.96 -7.31 2.49
C ARG A 116 11.75 -6.46 2.09
N ASN A 117 10.61 -6.67 2.75
CA ASN A 117 9.45 -5.81 2.64
C ASN A 117 9.07 -5.26 4.01
N VAL A 118 8.56 -4.06 4.02
CA VAL A 118 7.93 -3.46 5.20
C VAL A 118 6.58 -2.87 4.81
N GLN A 119 5.68 -2.78 5.78
CA GLN A 119 4.38 -2.16 5.57
C GLN A 119 4.11 -1.13 6.65
N VAL A 120 3.63 0.03 6.24
CA VAL A 120 3.36 1.19 7.12
C VAL A 120 1.96 1.72 6.82
N HIS A 121 1.32 2.31 7.81
CA HIS A 121 0.03 2.93 7.61
C HIS A 121 0.09 4.24 6.82
N TRP A 122 -0.89 4.45 5.95
CA TRP A 122 -1.18 5.77 5.39
C TRP A 122 -2.18 6.50 6.31
N PRO A 123 -1.98 7.78 6.69
CA PRO A 123 -1.04 8.75 6.11
C PRO A 123 0.34 8.87 6.77
N GLU A 124 0.67 8.07 7.78
CA GLU A 124 1.93 8.19 8.54
C GLU A 124 3.16 8.01 7.64
N ALA A 125 3.05 7.17 6.61
CA ALA A 125 4.10 6.97 5.61
C ALA A 125 4.36 8.18 4.69
N GLN A 126 3.53 9.22 4.69
CA GLN A 126 3.67 10.36 3.75
C GLN A 126 5.07 11.00 3.71
N PRO A 127 5.80 11.19 4.82
CA PRO A 127 7.14 11.80 4.80
C PRO A 127 8.17 11.02 3.96
N VAL A 128 8.00 9.71 3.81
CA VAL A 128 8.95 8.83 3.10
C VAL A 128 8.53 8.53 1.66
N LEU A 129 7.39 9.05 1.20
CA LEU A 129 6.86 8.85 -0.15
C LEU A 129 7.26 9.99 -1.09
N LYS A 130 7.77 9.63 -2.29
CA LYS A 130 8.13 10.60 -3.32
C LYS A 130 6.89 11.12 -4.03
N ARG A 131 6.68 12.44 -3.99
CA ARG A 131 5.61 13.10 -4.73
C ARG A 131 5.91 13.12 -6.23
N GLY A 132 4.86 13.10 -7.06
CA GLY A 132 4.96 13.24 -8.51
C GLY A 132 5.43 11.99 -9.25
N VAL A 133 5.60 10.85 -8.57
CA VAL A 133 5.78 9.55 -9.22
C VAL A 133 4.39 9.02 -9.56
N LEU A 134 4.05 9.06 -10.85
CA LEU A 134 2.73 8.71 -11.37
C LEU A 134 2.88 7.66 -12.47
N ASP A 135 1.91 6.75 -12.56
CA ASP A 135 1.73 5.92 -13.75
C ASP A 135 1.51 6.81 -14.98
N PRO A 136 2.31 6.66 -16.05
CA PRO A 136 2.25 7.57 -17.20
C PRO A 136 0.98 7.41 -18.04
N GLN A 137 0.24 6.30 -17.90
CA GLN A 137 -0.98 6.03 -18.68
C GLN A 137 -2.24 6.55 -17.97
N CYS A 138 -2.31 6.44 -16.64
CA CYS A 138 -3.52 6.76 -15.88
C CYS A 138 -3.34 7.78 -14.76
N GLY A 139 -2.10 8.25 -14.50
CA GLY A 139 -1.81 9.25 -13.49
C GLY A 139 -1.95 8.76 -12.04
N VAL A 140 -2.05 7.45 -11.81
CA VAL A 140 -2.14 6.87 -10.47
C VAL A 140 -0.82 7.06 -9.73
N PRO A 141 -0.81 7.63 -8.51
CA PRO A 141 0.41 7.80 -7.74
C PRO A 141 0.97 6.48 -7.23
N ASP A 142 2.30 6.38 -7.20
CA ASP A 142 2.99 5.30 -6.49
C ASP A 142 3.05 5.58 -4.99
N TYR A 143 2.34 4.77 -4.20
CA TYR A 143 2.32 4.85 -2.74
C TYR A 143 3.27 3.83 -2.09
N ASN A 144 4.30 3.41 -2.83
CA ASN A 144 5.40 2.60 -2.33
C ASN A 144 6.69 3.43 -2.29
N ALA A 145 7.69 2.93 -1.54
CA ALA A 145 9.01 3.53 -1.51
C ALA A 145 10.09 2.48 -1.25
N VAL A 146 11.28 2.68 -1.80
CA VAL A 146 12.48 1.99 -1.33
C VAL A 146 13.00 2.73 -0.10
N VAL A 147 13.09 2.02 1.02
CA VAL A 147 13.45 2.59 2.32
C VAL A 147 14.61 1.85 2.98
N GLU A 148 15.20 2.48 3.97
CA GLU A 148 16.10 1.89 4.94
C GLU A 148 15.42 1.88 6.31
N ILE A 149 15.65 0.83 7.08
CA ILE A 149 15.16 0.70 8.46
C ILE A 149 16.35 0.85 9.40
N ILE A 150 16.30 1.88 10.24
CA ILE A 150 17.40 2.26 11.12
C ILE A 150 16.96 2.00 12.56
N PRO A 151 17.56 1.04 13.27
CA PRO A 151 17.34 0.87 14.71
C PRO A 151 17.73 2.13 15.48
N VAL A 152 16.88 2.57 16.41
CA VAL A 152 17.19 3.67 17.32
C VAL A 152 17.60 3.07 18.67
N PRO A 153 18.74 3.48 19.27
CA PRO A 153 19.09 3.08 20.63
C PRO A 153 17.97 3.46 21.60
N GLY A 154 17.58 2.49 22.44
CA GLY A 154 16.61 2.70 23.51
C GLY A 154 17.19 3.43 24.71
#